data_AF-A0A4Y4B4N8-F1
#
_entry.id   AF-A0A4Y4B4N8-F1
#
_cell.length_a   1.000
_cell.length_b   1.000
_cell.length_c   1.000
_cell.angle_alpha   90.00
_cell.angle_beta   90.00
_cell.angle_gamma   90.00
#
_symmetry.space_group_name_H-M   'P 1'
#
loop_
_entity.id
_entity.type
_entity.pdbx_description
1 polymer ?
#
loop_
_entity_poly.entity_id
_entity_poly.type
_entity_poly.pdbx_seq_one_letter_code
_entity_poly.pdbx_strand_id
1 'polypeptide(L)'
;MSDPRYVPRDFLIEPRDFGRSPSPRWQRAEDDWTLEKRAQLDASISQHQISYGVRERYMQKPRMTKITDLAVELEVEYYRLQKMLSGQIVMQMVDLARLRLLIGPRLDYWMMRGENAEYIRAQERELHRKKMSRAPRWSPV
;
A
#
# COMPACT_ATOMS: atom_id res chain seq x y z
N MET A 1 22.57 -3.45 -16.69
CA MET A 1 22.12 -3.13 -15.32
C MET A 1 22.00 -4.45 -14.59
N SER A 2 22.68 -4.62 -13.45
CA SER A 2 22.59 -5.84 -12.65
C SER A 2 21.16 -6.03 -12.17
N ASP A 3 20.64 -7.25 -12.24
CA ASP A 3 19.35 -7.59 -11.64
C ASP A 3 19.33 -7.15 -10.17
N PRO A 4 18.25 -6.49 -9.70
CA PRO A 4 18.11 -6.14 -8.31
C PRO A 4 18.17 -7.42 -7.47
N ARG A 5 19.09 -7.47 -6.49
CA ARG A 5 19.26 -8.62 -5.58
C ARG A 5 18.00 -8.96 -4.76
N TYR A 6 17.05 -8.02 -4.69
CA TYR A 6 15.82 -8.12 -3.91
C TYR A 6 14.68 -7.41 -4.65
N VAL A 7 13.61 -8.16 -4.95
CA VAL A 7 12.39 -7.67 -5.58
C VAL A 7 11.21 -7.98 -4.65
N PRO A 8 10.60 -6.98 -4.00
CA PRO A 8 9.58 -7.20 -2.97
C PRO A 8 8.39 -8.09 -3.40
N ARG A 9 7.89 -7.92 -4.62
CA ARG A 9 6.72 -8.67 -5.10
C ARG A 9 7.00 -10.15 -5.30
N ASP A 10 8.25 -10.56 -5.41
CA ASP A 10 8.61 -11.95 -5.68
C ASP A 10 8.38 -12.82 -4.43
N PHE A 11 8.24 -12.22 -3.24
CA PHE A 11 7.80 -12.90 -2.01
C PHE A 11 6.31 -13.25 -1.97
N LEU A 12 5.52 -12.85 -2.99
CA LEU A 12 4.14 -13.31 -3.16
C LEU A 12 4.08 -14.59 -3.99
N ILE A 13 3.09 -15.44 -3.70
CA ILE A 13 2.74 -16.57 -4.57
C ILE A 13 2.23 -16.07 -5.94
N GLU A 14 1.55 -14.92 -5.96
CA GLU A 14 1.03 -14.27 -7.16
C GLU A 14 1.54 -12.81 -7.19
N PRO A 15 2.65 -12.51 -7.89
CA PRO A 15 3.29 -11.19 -7.84
C PRO A 15 2.41 -10.02 -8.31
N ARG A 16 1.42 -10.26 -9.18
CA ARG A 16 0.52 -9.20 -9.68
C ARG A 16 -0.43 -8.65 -8.60
N ASP A 17 -0.57 -9.35 -7.48
CA ASP A 17 -1.42 -8.95 -6.36
C ASP A 17 -0.76 -7.90 -5.46
N PHE A 18 0.54 -7.62 -5.67
CA PHE A 18 1.29 -6.68 -4.85
C PHE A 18 0.69 -5.27 -4.87
N GLY A 19 0.41 -4.73 -3.68
CA GLY A 19 -0.22 -3.43 -3.48
C GLY A 19 -1.63 -3.32 -4.04
N ARG A 20 -2.31 -4.43 -4.40
CA ARG A 20 -3.66 -4.44 -4.98
C ARG A 20 -4.64 -5.31 -4.21
N SER A 21 -4.21 -6.48 -3.75
CA SER A 21 -5.04 -7.36 -2.92
C SER A 21 -4.88 -7.00 -1.45
N PRO A 22 -5.96 -6.90 -0.66
CA PRO A 22 -5.87 -6.60 0.78
C PRO A 22 -5.23 -7.73 1.61
N SER A 23 -5.32 -8.97 1.10
CA SER A 23 -4.89 -10.20 1.77
C SER A 23 -4.25 -11.15 0.75
N PRO A 24 -3.08 -10.81 0.18
CA PRO A 24 -2.41 -11.66 -0.78
C PRO A 24 -1.79 -12.88 -0.08
N ARG A 25 -1.43 -13.91 -0.87
CA ARG A 25 -0.71 -15.07 -0.36
C ARG A 25 0.79 -14.86 -0.46
N TRP A 26 1.47 -14.92 0.69
CA TRP A 26 2.91 -14.81 0.81
C TRP A 26 3.59 -16.19 0.73
N GLN A 27 4.83 -16.21 0.28
CA GLN A 27 5.71 -17.34 0.53
C GLN A 27 5.83 -17.56 2.05
N ARG A 28 5.91 -18.83 2.47
CA ARG A 28 6.09 -19.16 3.89
C ARG A 28 7.58 -19.16 4.21
N ALA A 29 7.93 -18.53 5.34
CA ALA A 29 9.28 -18.65 5.87
C ALA A 29 9.50 -20.10 6.29
N GLU A 30 10.53 -20.73 5.75
CA GLU A 30 10.97 -22.08 6.11
C GLU A 30 12.14 -21.99 7.10
N ASP A 31 12.40 -23.07 7.83
CA ASP A 31 13.42 -23.09 8.89
C ASP A 31 14.83 -22.80 8.38
N ASP A 32 15.10 -23.10 7.11
CA ASP A 32 16.38 -22.87 6.43
C ASP A 32 16.57 -21.44 5.90
N TRP A 33 15.56 -20.56 5.99
CA TRP A 33 15.69 -19.18 5.52
C TRP A 33 16.63 -18.37 6.41
N THR A 34 17.60 -17.72 5.78
CA THR A 34 18.51 -16.77 6.44
C THR A 34 17.74 -15.60 7.08
N LEU A 35 18.35 -14.96 8.09
CA LEU A 35 17.81 -13.74 8.70
C LEU A 35 17.54 -12.64 7.67
N GLU A 36 18.42 -12.49 6.68
CA GLU A 36 18.26 -11.53 5.59
C GLU A 36 16.99 -11.80 4.78
N LYS A 37 16.76 -13.06 4.36
CA LYS A 37 15.58 -13.42 3.58
C LYS A 37 14.28 -13.23 4.37
N ARG A 38 14.29 -13.52 5.68
CA ARG A 38 13.17 -13.25 6.59
C ARG A 38 12.89 -11.74 6.71
N ALA A 39 13.93 -10.92 6.84
CA ALA A 39 13.81 -9.46 6.89
C ALA A 39 13.29 -8.88 5.56
N GLN A 40 13.73 -9.43 4.42
CA GLN A 40 13.23 -9.04 3.09
C GLN A 40 11.74 -9.38 2.92
N LEU A 41 11.29 -10.55 3.39
CA LEU A 41 9.85 -10.88 3.42
C LEU A 41 9.07 -9.86 4.26
N ASP A 42 9.57 -9.54 5.46
CA ASP A 42 8.93 -8.59 6.36
C ASP A 42 8.84 -7.16 5.78
N ALA A 43 9.91 -6.73 5.10
CA ALA A 43 9.96 -5.47 4.35
C ALA A 43 8.99 -5.49 3.16
N SER A 44 8.87 -6.62 2.45
CA SER A 44 7.94 -6.80 1.33
C SER A 44 6.49 -6.68 1.79
N ILE A 45 6.16 -7.28 2.94
CA ILE A 45 4.84 -7.16 3.57
C ILE A 45 4.53 -5.69 3.88
N SER A 46 5.46 -5.00 4.53
CA SER A 46 5.28 -3.59 4.89
C SER A 46 5.06 -2.70 3.66
N GLN A 47 5.91 -2.85 2.63
CA GLN A 47 5.77 -2.10 1.38
C GLN A 47 4.46 -2.43 0.64
N HIS A 48 4.03 -3.69 0.65
CA HIS A 48 2.75 -4.10 0.08
C HIS A 48 1.59 -3.35 0.75
N GLN A 49 1.57 -3.31 2.08
CA GLN A 49 0.48 -2.68 2.82
C GLN A 49 0.42 -1.18 2.58
N ILE A 50 1.57 -0.50 2.55
CA ILE A 50 1.67 0.91 2.18
C ILE A 50 1.14 1.11 0.75
N SER A 51 1.59 0.29 -0.20
CA SER A 51 1.17 0.39 -1.60
C SER A 51 -0.33 0.18 -1.77
N TYR A 52 -0.91 -0.79 -1.06
CA TYR A 52 -2.35 -1.01 -1.01
C TYR A 52 -3.09 0.20 -0.44
N GLY A 53 -2.63 0.74 0.71
CA GLY A 53 -3.21 1.93 1.33
C GLY A 53 -3.19 3.18 0.43
N VAL A 54 -2.11 3.37 -0.32
CA VAL A 54 -2.02 4.44 -1.34
C VAL A 54 -3.11 4.25 -2.39
N ARG A 55 -3.32 3.04 -2.93
CA ARG A 55 -4.37 2.80 -3.93
C ARG A 55 -5.76 3.02 -3.36
N GLU A 56 -6.04 2.49 -2.18
CA GLU A 56 -7.35 2.62 -1.54
C GLU A 56 -7.72 4.07 -1.27
N ARG A 57 -6.76 4.90 -0.84
CA ARG A 57 -7.05 6.29 -0.44
C ARG A 57 -6.94 7.30 -1.56
N TYR A 58 -6.06 7.05 -2.51
CA TYR A 58 -5.69 8.04 -3.51
C TYR A 58 -6.23 7.70 -4.91
N MET A 59 -6.52 6.42 -5.18
CA MET A 59 -7.00 5.96 -6.49
C MET A 59 -8.48 5.53 -6.49
N GLN A 60 -9.19 5.60 -5.35
CA GLN A 60 -10.63 5.35 -5.29
C GLN A 60 -11.47 6.62 -5.46
N LYS A 61 -12.66 6.48 -6.05
CA LYS A 61 -13.63 7.57 -6.24
C LYS A 61 -14.01 8.25 -4.91
N PRO A 62 -14.27 9.57 -4.89
CA PRO A 62 -14.42 10.48 -6.03
C PRO A 62 -13.10 11.07 -6.57
N ARG A 63 -11.99 10.84 -5.88
CA ARG A 63 -10.66 11.27 -6.32
C ARG A 63 -10.15 10.29 -7.38
N MET A 64 -10.59 10.44 -8.63
CA MET A 64 -9.97 9.76 -9.78
C MET A 64 -8.62 10.40 -10.14
N THR A 65 -7.79 10.68 -9.13
CA THR A 65 -6.43 11.12 -9.34
C THR A 65 -5.68 9.96 -9.97
N LYS A 66 -5.15 10.20 -11.16
CA LYS A 66 -4.37 9.19 -11.87
C LYS A 66 -3.06 9.02 -11.13
N ILE A 67 -2.46 7.85 -11.26
CA ILE A 67 -1.11 7.59 -10.73
C ILE A 67 -0.07 8.57 -11.32
N THR A 68 -0.34 9.19 -12.47
CA THR A 68 0.45 10.29 -13.05
C THR A 68 0.42 11.53 -12.18
N ASP A 69 -0.74 11.87 -11.62
CA ASP A 69 -0.93 13.07 -10.79
C ASP A 69 -0.20 12.90 -9.46
N LEU A 70 -0.29 11.70 -8.88
CA LEU A 70 0.49 11.31 -7.69
C LEU A 70 2.00 11.41 -7.94
N ALA A 71 2.47 11.04 -9.13
CA ALA A 71 3.88 11.11 -9.49
C ALA A 71 4.38 12.57 -9.51
N VAL A 72 3.58 13.47 -10.09
CA VAL A 72 3.85 14.92 -10.10
C VAL A 72 3.88 15.47 -8.68
N GLU A 73 2.87 15.17 -7.86
CA GLU A 73 2.80 15.66 -6.48
C GLU A 73 3.94 15.15 -5.58
N LEU A 74 4.46 13.95 -5.85
CA LEU A 74 5.58 13.38 -5.11
C LEU A 74 6.96 13.80 -5.66
N GLU A 75 6.99 14.51 -6.79
CA GLU A 75 8.22 14.80 -7.55
C GLU A 75 9.04 13.53 -7.83
N VAL A 76 8.34 12.49 -8.30
CA VAL A 76 8.93 11.19 -8.64
C VAL A 76 8.56 10.83 -10.07
N GLU A 77 9.54 10.28 -10.81
CA GLU A 77 9.30 9.73 -12.14
C GLU A 77 8.14 8.72 -12.14
N TYR A 78 7.17 8.92 -13.03
CA TYR A 78 5.95 8.11 -13.11
C TYR A 78 6.25 6.61 -13.15
N TYR A 79 7.19 6.21 -14.01
CA TYR A 79 7.57 4.82 -14.18
C TYR A 79 8.21 4.24 -12.91
N ARG A 80 9.02 5.03 -12.19
CA ARG A 80 9.59 4.63 -10.90
C ARG A 80 8.49 4.43 -9.85
N LEU A 81 7.54 5.36 -9.74
CA LEU A 81 6.41 5.26 -8.83
C LEU A 81 5.58 3.99 -9.12
N GLN A 82 5.28 3.73 -10.39
CA GLN A 82 4.56 2.53 -10.81
C GLN A 82 5.30 1.24 -10.43
N LYS A 83 6.61 1.18 -10.64
CA LYS A 83 7.46 0.05 -10.23
C LYS A 83 7.48 -0.14 -8.72
N MET A 84 7.60 0.94 -7.96
CA MET A 84 7.63 0.91 -6.49
C MET A 84 6.29 0.40 -5.92
N LEU A 85 5.17 0.95 -6.38
CA LEU A 85 3.82 0.57 -5.91
C LEU A 85 3.38 -0.82 -6.41
N SER A 86 4.11 -1.42 -7.35
CA SER A 86 3.92 -2.81 -7.79
C SER A 86 4.97 -3.76 -7.23
N GLY A 87 5.85 -3.29 -6.34
CA GLY A 87 6.86 -4.10 -5.68
C GLY A 87 7.99 -4.60 -6.60
N GLN A 88 8.17 -4.00 -7.78
CA GLN A 88 9.29 -4.30 -8.68
C GLN A 88 10.61 -3.69 -8.21
N ILE A 89 10.53 -2.64 -7.40
CA ILE A 89 11.68 -1.99 -6.75
C ILE A 89 11.34 -1.72 -5.30
N VAL A 90 12.39 -1.61 -4.48
CA VAL A 90 12.27 -1.29 -3.06
C VAL A 90 11.81 0.15 -2.87
N MET A 91 10.82 0.35 -2.00
CA MET A 91 10.42 1.66 -1.51
C MET A 91 11.48 2.19 -0.55
N GLN A 92 12.07 3.34 -0.85
CA GLN A 92 13.05 3.97 0.03
C GLN A 92 12.32 4.72 1.15
N MET A 93 12.99 4.93 2.29
CA MET A 93 12.41 5.69 3.41
C MET A 93 11.99 7.12 3.00
N VAL A 94 12.72 7.73 2.06
CA VAL A 94 12.36 9.04 1.49
C VAL A 94 11.05 8.98 0.70
N ASP A 95 10.78 7.88 -0.02
CA ASP A 95 9.51 7.70 -0.72
C ASP A 95 8.34 7.63 0.28
N LEU A 96 8.53 6.87 1.36
CA LEU A 96 7.55 6.78 2.43
C LEU A 96 7.31 8.16 3.08
N ALA A 97 8.37 8.93 3.36
CA ALA A 97 8.24 10.27 3.91
C ALA A 97 7.44 11.20 2.98
N ARG A 98 7.71 11.19 1.67
CA ARG A 98 6.95 11.95 0.67
C ARG A 98 5.48 11.54 0.64
N LEU A 99 5.20 10.23 0.62
CA LEU A 99 3.83 9.72 0.69
C LEU A 99 3.11 10.16 1.97
N ARG A 100 3.80 10.18 3.12
CA ARG A 100 3.23 10.65 4.40
C ARG A 100 2.93 12.14 4.39
N LEU A 101 3.79 12.97 3.80
CA LEU A 101 3.55 14.41 3.68
C LEU A 101 2.32 14.71 2.80
N LEU A 102 2.13 13.94 1.74
CA LEU A 102 1.05 14.15 0.78
C LEU A 102 -0.29 13.54 1.21
N ILE A 103 -0.29 12.27 1.62
CA ILE A 103 -1.50 11.49 1.97
C ILE A 103 -1.89 11.72 3.43
N GLY A 104 -0.92 12.12 4.26
CA GLY A 104 -1.07 12.37 5.68
C GLY A 104 -0.73 11.15 6.56
N PRO A 105 -0.75 11.33 7.89
CA PRO A 105 -0.32 10.32 8.87
C PRO A 105 -1.20 9.06 8.89
N ARG A 106 -2.37 9.08 8.23
CA ARG A 106 -3.22 7.89 8.08
C ARG A 106 -2.57 6.78 7.27
N LEU A 107 -1.50 7.09 6.52
CA LEU A 107 -0.69 6.07 5.87
C LEU A 107 -0.06 5.11 6.89
N ASP A 108 0.21 5.60 8.10
CA ASP A 108 0.86 4.81 9.17
C ASP A 108 -0.01 3.65 9.66
N TYR A 109 -1.34 3.77 9.55
CA TYR A 109 -2.26 2.68 9.86
C TYR A 109 -2.07 1.47 8.94
N TRP A 110 -1.63 1.70 7.70
CA TRP A 110 -1.36 0.61 6.78
C TRP A 110 -0.05 -0.10 7.10
N MET A 111 0.86 0.53 7.84
CA MET A 111 2.06 -0.14 8.37
C MET A 111 1.77 -1.00 9.61
N MET A 112 0.59 -0.85 10.23
CA MET A 112 0.21 -1.68 11.37
C MET A 112 -0.04 -3.12 10.93
N ARG A 113 0.31 -4.06 11.81
CA ARG A 113 0.22 -5.51 11.57
C ARG A 113 -0.49 -6.22 12.71
N GLY A 114 -0.94 -7.45 12.45
CA GLY A 114 -1.67 -8.29 13.40
C GLY A 114 -3.04 -7.74 13.77
N GLU A 115 -3.52 -8.10 14.95
CA GLU A 115 -4.85 -7.78 15.47
C GLU A 115 -5.14 -6.27 15.47
N ASN A 116 -4.13 -5.44 15.72
CA ASN A 116 -4.25 -3.98 15.69
C ASN A 116 -4.61 -3.45 14.30
N ALA A 117 -4.05 -4.04 13.24
CA ALA A 117 -4.36 -3.65 11.87
C ALA A 117 -5.80 -4.01 11.49
N GLU A 118 -6.26 -5.19 11.91
CA GLU A 118 -7.61 -5.66 11.67
C GLU A 118 -8.64 -4.78 12.38
N TYR A 119 -8.38 -4.46 13.65
CA TYR A 119 -9.22 -3.57 14.44
C TYR A 119 -9.37 -2.19 13.80
N ILE A 120 -8.26 -1.53 13.43
CA ILE A 120 -8.32 -0.20 12.81
C ILE A 120 -9.04 -0.25 11.45
N ARG A 121 -8.76 -1.26 10.62
CA ARG A 121 -9.47 -1.43 9.33
C ARG A 121 -10.98 -1.62 9.54
N ALA A 122 -11.38 -2.40 10.55
CA ALA A 122 -12.79 -2.60 10.90
C ALA A 122 -13.44 -1.29 11.36
N GLN A 123 -12.78 -0.55 12.26
CA GLN A 123 -13.25 0.75 12.75
C GLN A 123 -13.40 1.79 11.63
N GLU A 124 -12.45 1.85 10.68
CA GLU A 124 -12.54 2.76 9.54
C GLU A 124 -13.71 2.41 8.61
N ARG A 125 -13.93 1.13 8.31
CA ARG A 125 -15.10 0.68 7.52
C ARG A 125 -16.40 1.08 8.21
N GLU A 126 -16.47 0.96 9.53
CA GLU A 126 -17.65 1.33 10.30
C GLU A 126 -17.88 2.85 10.33
N LEU A 127 -16.84 3.64 10.55
CA LEU A 127 -16.89 5.11 10.46
C LEU A 127 -17.32 5.57 9.07
N HIS A 128 -16.79 4.95 8.01
CA HIS A 128 -17.16 5.25 6.64
C HIS A 128 -18.63 4.96 6.37
N ARG A 129 -19.11 3.79 6.83
CA ARG A 129 -20.52 3.40 6.74
C ARG A 129 -21.44 4.40 7.45
N LYS A 130 -21.09 4.82 8.67
CA LYS A 130 -21.84 5.80 9.46
C LYS A 130 -21.85 7.19 8.83
N LYS A 131 -20.76 7.60 8.15
CA LYS A 131 -20.71 8.86 7.39
C LYS A 131 -21.60 8.81 6.15
N MET A 132 -21.56 7.71 5.39
CA MET A 132 -22.42 7.51 4.22
C MET A 132 -23.91 7.46 4.58
N SER A 133 -24.27 6.83 5.71
CA SER A 133 -25.68 6.79 6.17
C SER A 133 -26.21 8.12 6.69
N ARG A 134 -25.32 9.08 7.00
CA ARG A 134 -25.65 10.44 7.45
C ARG A 134 -25.63 11.48 6.33
N ALA A 135 -25.26 11.09 5.10
CA ALA A 135 -25.33 12.00 3.96
C ALA A 135 -26.82 12.30 3.66
N PRO A 136 -27.24 13.58 3.59
CA PRO A 136 -28.62 13.93 3.32
C PRO A 136 -29.04 13.39 1.95
N ARG A 137 -30.16 12.64 1.90
CA ARG A 137 -30.79 12.25 0.64
C ARG A 137 -31.26 13.55 -0.03
N TRP A 138 -30.55 13.96 -1.06
CA TRP A 138 -31.01 15.01 -1.95
C TRP A 138 -32.30 14.53 -2.61
N SER A 139 -33.43 15.16 -2.28
CA SER A 139 -34.68 15.01 -3.02
C SER A 139 -34.64 15.99 -4.19
N PRO A 140 -34.68 15.53 -5.45
CA PRO A 140 -34.87 16.42 -6.58
C PRO A 140 -36.32 16.93 -6.55
N VAL A 141 -36.47 18.26 -6.56
CA VAL A 141 -37.74 18.95 -6.82
C VAL A 141 -37.85 19.15 -8.33
#